data_AF-A0A958UR03-F1
#
_entry.id   AF-A0A958UR03-F1
#
_cell.length_a   1.000
_cell.length_b   1.000
_cell.length_c   1.000
_cell.angle_alpha   90.00
_cell.angle_beta   90.00
_cell.angle_gamma   90.00
#
_symmetry.space_group_name_H-M   'P 1'
#
loop_
_entity.id
_entity.type
_entity.pdbx_description
1 polymer ?
#
loop_
_entity_poly.entity_id
_entity_poly.type
_entity_poly.pdbx_seq_one_letter_code
_entity_poly.pdbx_strand_id
1 'polypeptide(L)' 'YLAKTGDYSYDNMKNAIINGSALASFCVEKFGPERLLKLSNGEVHQRLQQFKSLTQFDIKLT' A
#
# COMPACT_ATOMS: atom_id res chain seq x y z
N TYR A 1 -3.98 6.67 3.05
CA TYR A 1 -3.64 7.27 1.74
C TYR A 1 -4.57 8.43 1.40
N LEU A 2 -5.87 8.21 1.22
CA LEU A 2 -6.84 9.28 0.88
C LEU A 2 -6.80 10.50 1.82
N ALA A 3 -6.80 10.28 3.14
CA ALA A 3 -6.69 11.38 4.10
C ALA A 3 -5.36 12.17 4.00
N LYS A 4 -4.27 11.51 3.56
CA LYS A 4 -2.98 12.16 3.33
C LYS A 4 -3.01 13.03 2.07
N THR A 5 -3.70 12.57 1.03
CA THR A 5 -3.75 13.25 -0.27
C THR A 5 -4.87 14.30 -0.36
N GLY A 6 -5.95 14.17 0.43
CA GLY A 6 -7.15 15.02 0.34
C GLY A 6 -7.97 14.84 -0.93
N ASP A 7 -7.43 14.15 -1.93
CA ASP A 7 -8.10 13.84 -3.21
C ASP A 7 -8.91 12.54 -3.12
N TYR A 8 -10.19 12.62 -3.47
CA TYR A 8 -11.13 11.49 -3.53
C TYR A 8 -11.58 11.19 -4.97
N SER A 9 -10.83 11.66 -5.97
CA SER A 9 -11.03 11.32 -7.36
C SER A 9 -10.96 9.82 -7.59
N TYR A 10 -11.64 9.34 -8.63
CA TYR A 10 -11.67 7.93 -9.01
C TYR A 10 -10.26 7.36 -9.22
N ASP A 11 -9.37 8.11 -9.85
CA ASP A 11 -7.99 7.67 -10.06
C ASP A 11 -7.19 7.64 -8.77
N ASN A 12 -7.39 8.59 -7.86
CA ASN A 12 -6.72 8.54 -6.57
C ASN A 12 -7.27 7.44 -5.64
N MET A 13 -8.55 7.08 -5.80
CA MET A 13 -9.13 5.89 -5.16
C MET A 13 -8.45 4.60 -5.61
N LYS A 14 -8.12 4.43 -6.89
CA LYS A 14 -7.35 3.26 -7.36
C LYS A 14 -6.01 3.16 -6.64
N ASN A 15 -5.27 4.26 -6.56
CA ASN A 15 -4.00 4.32 -5.82
C ASN A 15 -4.20 3.99 -4.33
N ALA A 16 -5.27 4.49 -3.71
CA ALA A 16 -5.58 4.21 -2.32
C ALA A 16 -5.87 2.73 -2.06
N ILE A 17 -6.61 2.06 -2.96
CA ILE A 17 -6.87 0.62 -2.87
C ILE A 17 -5.56 -0.15 -2.90
N ILE A 18 -4.67 0.16 -3.84
CA ILE A 18 -3.38 -0.54 -3.99
C ILE A 18 -2.50 -0.33 -2.75
N ASN A 19 -2.45 0.88 -2.21
CA ASN A 19 -1.74 1.17 -0.95
C ASN A 19 -2.35 0.42 0.24
N GLY A 20 -3.69 0.32 0.29
CA GLY A 20 -4.40 -0.47 1.31
C GLY A 20 -4.10 -1.96 1.21
N SER A 21 -4.12 -2.52 0.00
CA SER A 21 -3.76 -3.92 -0.25
C SER A 21 -2.31 -4.22 0.13
N ALA A 22 -1.38 -3.31 -0.18
CA ALA A 22 0.01 -3.44 0.23
C ALA A 22 0.15 -3.47 1.77
N LEU A 23 -0.53 -2.56 2.48
CA LEU A 23 -0.52 -2.56 3.95
C LEU A 23 -1.16 -3.83 4.54
N ALA A 24 -2.30 -4.25 4.01
CA ALA A 24 -3.02 -5.44 4.47
C ALA A 24 -2.19 -6.72 4.31
N SER A 25 -1.33 -6.78 3.29
CA SER A 25 -0.46 -7.93 3.08
C SER A 25 0.55 -8.17 4.22
N PHE A 26 0.84 -7.14 5.03
CA PHE A 26 1.68 -7.28 6.22
C PHE A 26 0.88 -7.71 7.46
N CYS A 27 -0.44 -7.52 7.50
CA CYS A 27 -1.26 -7.88 8.65
C CYS A 27 -1.26 -9.38 8.98
N VAL A 28 -0.93 -10.23 8.01
CA VAL A 28 -0.96 -11.70 8.15
C VAL A 28 0.42 -12.30 8.43
N GLU A 29 1.48 -11.49 8.47
CA GLU A 29 2.85 -12.01 8.60
C GLU A 29 3.26 -12.29 10.06
N LYS A 30 2.55 -11.74 11.05
CA LYS A 30 2.75 -11.98 12.50
C LYS A 30 1.44 -11.90 13.26
N PHE A 31 1.42 -12.44 14.47
CA PHE A 31 0.28 -12.31 15.37
C PHE A 31 0.10 -10.87 15.85
N GLY A 32 -1.17 -10.44 15.90
CA GLY A 32 -1.53 -9.11 16.36
C GLY A 32 -0.89 -7.99 15.54
N PRO A 33 -0.73 -6.79 16.12
CA PRO A 33 -0.21 -5.62 15.40
C PRO A 33 1.32 -5.63 15.26
N GLU A 34 2.02 -6.67 15.73
CA GLU A 34 3.48 -6.69 15.82
C GLU A 34 4.17 -6.38 14.50
N ARG A 35 3.63 -6.92 13.39
CA ARG A 35 4.22 -6.68 12.07
C ARG A 35 4.08 -5.22 11.63
N LEU A 36 2.94 -4.60 11.92
CA LEU A 36 2.63 -3.22 11.55
C LEU A 36 3.42 -2.22 12.39
N LEU A 37 3.63 -2.50 13.68
CA LEU A 37 4.41 -1.63 14.58
C LEU A 37 5.90 -1.54 14.20
N LYS A 38 6.43 -2.57 13.53
CA LYS A 38 7.82 -2.63 13.06
C LYS A 38 7.97 -2.33 11.57
N LEU A 39 6.88 -1.99 10.89
CA LEU A 39 6.86 -1.78 9.45
C LEU A 39 7.50 -0.43 9.10
N SER A 40 8.48 -0.46 8.20
CA SER A 40 9.12 0.74 7.66
C SER A 40 8.47 1.17 6.35
N ASN A 41 8.60 2.46 6.03
CA ASN A 41 8.14 2.99 4.73
C ASN A 41 8.86 2.34 3.54
N GLY A 42 10.12 1.93 3.71
CA GLY A 42 10.89 1.25 2.66
C GLY A 42 10.29 -0.12 2.30
N GLU A 43 9.86 -0.90 3.29
CA GLU A 43 9.19 -2.18 3.06
C GLU A 43 7.84 -2.01 2.37
N VAL A 44 7.07 -0.97 2.74
CA VAL A 44 5.81 -0.65 2.06
C VAL A 44 6.05 -0.34 0.58
N HIS A 45 7.07 0.49 0.29
CA HIS A 45 7.44 0.81 -1.08
C HIS A 45 7.87 -0.44 -1.87
N GLN A 46 8.68 -1.31 -1.27
CA GLN A 46 9.08 -2.57 -1.89
C GLN A 46 7.87 -3.47 -2.18
N ARG A 47 6.91 -3.58 -1.25
CA ARG A 47 5.68 -4.35 -1.44
C ARG A 47 4.81 -3.76 -2.55
N LEU A 48 4.75 -2.44 -2.68
CA LEU A 48 4.06 -1.78 -3.80
C LEU A 48 4.71 -2.10 -5.15
N GLN A 49 6.05 -2.15 -5.23
CA GLN A 49 6.75 -2.58 -6.45
C GLN A 49 6.44 -4.04 -6.79
N GLN A 50 6.40 -4.92 -5.79
CA GLN A 50 5.99 -6.32 -5.97
C GLN A 50 4.56 -6.40 -6.51
N PHE A 51 3.61 -5.65 -5.93
CA PHE A 51 2.24 -5.58 -6.45
C PHE A 51 2.21 -5.08 -7.90
N LYS A 52 2.97 -4.04 -8.25
CA LYS A 52 3.08 -3.55 -9.63
C LYS A 52 3.66 -4.61 -10.56
N SER A 53 4.63 -5.42 -10.14
CA SER A 53 5.20 -6.47 -10.98
C SER A 53 4.25 -7.64 -11.25
N LEU A 54 3.34 -7.91 -10.32
CA LEU A 54 2.38 -9.02 -10.39
C LEU A 54 1.10 -8.65 -11.14
N THR A 55 0.93 -7.38 -11.48
CA THR A 55 -0.34 -6.83 -11.98
C THR A 55 -0.09 -5.88 -13.14
N GLN A 56 -1.08 -5.67 -14.00
CA GLN A 56 -0.96 -4.78 -15.17
C GLN A 56 -1.48 -3.36 -14.89
N PHE A 57 -1.34 -2.86 -13.65
CA PHE A 57 -1.77 -1.50 -13.31
C PHE A 57 -0.60 -0.53 -13.10
N ASP A 58 -0.81 0.73 -13.51
CA ASP A 58 0.15 1.81 -13.28
C ASP A 58 -0.12 2.52 -11.95
N ILE A 59 0.85 2.46 -11.04
CA ILE A 59 0.84 3.19 -9.77
C ILE A 59 1.73 4.43 -9.91
N LYS A 60 1.22 5.61 -9.51
CA LYS A 60 2.07 6.79 -9.27
C LYS A 60 2.74 6.68 -7.90
N LEU A 61 4.07 6.56 -7.88
CA LEU A 61 4.87 6.63 -6.66
C LEU A 61 5.27 8.08 -6.46
N THR A 62 4.63 8.77 -5.53
CA THR A 62 4.91 10.16 -5.15
C THR A 62 5.73 10.21 -3.87
#